data_AF-A0A255PU20-F1
#
_entry.id   AF-A0A255PU20-F1
#
_cell.length_a   1.000
_cell.length_b   1.000
_cell.length_c   1.000
_cell.angle_alpha   90.00
_cell.angle_beta   90.00
_cell.angle_gamma   90.00
#
_symmetry.space_group_name_H-M   'P 1'
#
loop_
_entity.id
_entity.type
_entity.pdbx_description
1 polymer ?
#
loop_
_entity_poly.entity_id
_entity_poly.type
_entity_poly.pdbx_seq_one_letter_code
_entity_poly.pdbx_strand_id
1 'polypeptide(L)'
;MLMAHPAVLRDLIAQYEALTMLGAEESTPQARQRLADIAYTLCVATGTRDVDMALIAARHRLSGARPEDDSLLQASAPAEQSSGV
;
A
#
# COMPACT_ATOMS: atom_id res chain seq x y z
N MET A 1 6.69 12.64 3.33
CA MET A 1 6.26 11.31 3.81
C MET A 1 5.51 10.65 2.68
N LEU A 2 6.14 9.69 1.99
CA LEU A 2 5.56 9.02 0.82
C LEU A 2 4.51 8.02 1.31
N MET A 3 3.24 8.43 1.32
CA MET A 3 2.15 7.48 1.50
C MET A 3 2.09 6.62 0.24
N ALA A 4 2.48 5.35 0.36
CA ALA A 4 2.37 4.41 -0.75
C ALA A 4 0.89 4.29 -1.13
N HIS A 5 0.58 4.53 -2.41
CA HIS A 5 -0.77 4.43 -2.93
C HIS A 5 -1.32 3.01 -2.67
N PRO A 6 -2.59 2.83 -2.29
CA PRO A 6 -3.13 1.52 -1.87
C PRO A 6 -2.92 0.41 -2.91
N ALA A 7 -3.00 0.73 -4.20
CA ALA A 7 -2.73 -0.23 -5.27
C ALA A 7 -1.29 -0.76 -5.26
N VAL A 8 -0.31 0.09 -4.96
CA VAL A 8 1.11 -0.29 -4.84
C VAL A 8 1.32 -1.18 -3.62
N LEU A 9 0.66 -0.86 -2.50
CA LEU A 9 0.75 -1.65 -1.28
C LEU A 9 0.20 -3.07 -1.49
N ARG A 10 -0.93 -3.20 -2.18
CA ARG A 10 -1.54 -4.50 -2.54
C ARG A 10 -0.61 -5.32 -3.44
N ASP A 11 -0.01 -4.68 -4.43
CA ASP A 11 0.91 -5.35 -5.37
C ASP A 11 2.18 -5.85 -4.66
N LEU A 12 2.76 -5.04 -3.76
CA LEU A 12 3.91 -5.44 -2.95
C LEU A 12 3.63 -6.66 -2.06
N ILE A 13 2.46 -6.71 -1.41
CA ILE A 13 2.03 -7.88 -0.62
C ILE A 13 1.96 -9.13 -1.52
N ALA A 14 1.32 -9.02 -2.69
CA ALA A 14 1.17 -10.15 -3.59
C ALA A 14 2.53 -10.66 -4.11
N GLN A 15 3.45 -9.76 -4.46
CA GLN A 15 4.81 -10.14 -4.88
C GLN A 15 5.59 -10.82 -3.75
N TYR A 16 5.48 -10.31 -2.51
CA TYR A 16 6.12 -10.91 -1.34
C TYR A 16 5.60 -12.33 -1.08
N GLU A 17 4.28 -12.50 -1.05
CA GLU A 17 3.62 -13.80 -0.82
C GLU A 17 4.01 -14.80 -1.93
N ALA A 18 4.03 -14.38 -3.20
CA ALA A 18 4.41 -15.23 -4.32
C ALA A 18 5.87 -15.70 -4.26
N LEU A 19 6.81 -14.80 -3.96
CA LEU A 19 8.23 -15.15 -3.81
C LEU A 19 8.46 -16.06 -2.60
N THR A 20 7.74 -15.81 -1.50
CA THR A 20 7.81 -16.67 -0.30
C THR A 20 7.29 -18.07 -0.61
N MET A 21 6.15 -18.19 -1.31
CA MET A 21 5.60 -19.48 -1.74
C MET A 21 6.52 -20.25 -2.70
N LEU A 22 7.26 -19.54 -3.55
CA LEU A 22 8.27 -20.12 -4.44
C LEU A 22 9.55 -20.52 -3.71
N GLY A 23 9.67 -20.27 -2.40
CA GLY A 23 10.88 -20.54 -1.64
C GLY A 23 12.04 -19.64 -2.05
N ALA A 24 11.78 -18.38 -2.37
CA ALA A 24 12.81 -17.42 -2.82
C ALA A 24 13.98 -17.31 -1.82
N GLU A 25 13.72 -17.49 -0.53
CA GLU A 25 14.71 -17.50 0.56
C GLU A 25 15.77 -18.61 0.44
N GLU A 26 15.43 -19.75 -0.17
CA GLU A 26 16.36 -20.88 -0.43
C GLU A 26 16.78 -20.92 -1.91
N SER A 27 16.26 -19.99 -2.72
CA SER A 27 16.47 -19.95 -4.17
C SER A 27 17.72 -19.14 -4.55
N THR A 28 17.77 -18.66 -5.80
CA THR A 28 18.91 -17.91 -6.33
C THR A 28 19.18 -16.62 -5.52
N PRO A 29 20.43 -16.13 -5.50
CA PRO A 29 20.76 -14.86 -4.86
C PRO A 29 19.91 -13.68 -5.35
N GLN A 30 19.50 -13.66 -6.62
CA GLN A 30 18.62 -12.62 -7.13
C GLN A 30 17.19 -12.70 -6.56
N ALA A 31 16.66 -13.91 -6.35
CA ALA A 31 15.34 -14.10 -5.75
C ALA A 31 15.33 -13.64 -4.29
N ARG A 32 16.37 -14.01 -3.53
CA ARG A 32 16.57 -13.54 -2.14
C ARG A 32 16.69 -12.02 -2.06
N GLN A 33 17.50 -11.41 -2.93
CA GLN A 33 17.64 -9.96 -2.96
C GLN A 33 16.30 -9.28 -3.25
N ARG A 34 15.54 -9.79 -4.22
CA ARG A 34 14.23 -9.25 -4.57
C ARG A 34 13.24 -9.35 -3.41
N LEU A 35 13.24 -10.47 -2.68
CA LEU A 35 12.39 -10.65 -1.50
C LEU A 35 12.79 -9.67 -0.38
N ALA A 36 14.09 -9.48 -0.14
CA ALA A 36 14.60 -8.48 0.81
C ALA A 36 14.23 -7.04 0.43
N ASP A 37 14.30 -6.68 -0.86
CA ASP A 37 13.94 -5.35 -1.36
C ASP A 37 12.45 -5.05 -1.16
N ILE A 38 11.58 -6.04 -1.43
CA ILE A 38 10.14 -5.92 -1.21
C ILE A 38 9.84 -5.80 0.29
N ALA A 39 10.46 -6.63 1.13
CA ALA A 39 10.32 -6.57 2.58
C ALA A 39 10.73 -5.20 3.11
N TYR A 40 11.89 -4.68 2.68
CA TYR A 40 12.35 -3.34 3.05
C TYR A 40 11.36 -2.25 2.64
N THR A 41 10.84 -2.33 1.41
CA THR A 41 9.84 -1.38 0.91
C THR A 41 8.56 -1.41 1.73
N LEU A 42 8.06 -2.59 2.09
CA LEU A 42 6.90 -2.76 2.96
C LEU A 42 7.14 -2.14 4.34
N CYS A 43 8.30 -2.39 4.97
CA CYS A 43 8.66 -1.79 6.25
C CYS A 43 8.68 -0.26 6.19
N VAL A 44 9.31 0.32 5.16
CA VAL A 44 9.37 1.78 5.00
C VAL A 44 7.98 2.38 4.72
N ALA A 45 7.18 1.76 3.84
CA ALA A 45 5.86 2.25 3.46
C ALA A 45 4.85 2.19 4.63
N THR A 46 5.00 1.20 5.51
CA THR A 46 4.13 1.00 6.68
C THR A 46 4.67 1.66 7.95
N GLY A 47 5.95 2.06 7.97
CA GLY A 47 6.61 2.62 9.13
C GLY A 47 6.97 1.59 10.20
N THR A 48 7.15 0.33 9.82
CA THR A 48 7.51 -0.77 10.72
C THR A 48 8.99 -1.13 10.59
N ARG A 49 9.48 -1.98 11.50
CA ARG A 49 10.88 -2.47 11.51
C ARG A 49 11.01 -3.93 11.10
N ASP A 50 9.88 -4.60 10.90
CA ASP A 50 9.80 -6.04 10.68
C ASP A 50 8.74 -6.31 9.60
N VAL A 51 9.01 -7.32 8.76
CA VAL A 51 8.19 -7.63 7.58
C VAL A 51 6.84 -8.22 7.96
N ASP A 52 6.76 -9.03 9.02
CA ASP A 52 5.48 -9.57 9.50
C ASP A 52 4.60 -8.44 10.03
N MET A 53 5.20 -7.51 10.78
CA MET A 53 4.52 -6.29 11.23
C MET A 53 4.11 -5.40 10.06
N ALA A 54 4.95 -5.31 9.02
CA ALA A 54 4.65 -4.56 7.81
C ALA A 54 3.44 -5.14 7.08
N LEU A 55 3.36 -6.46 6.93
CA LEU A 55 2.23 -7.14 6.27
C LEU A 55 0.91 -6.91 7.02
N ILE A 56 0.93 -7.03 8.35
CA ILE A 56 -0.25 -6.76 9.19
C ILE A 56 -0.70 -5.31 9.03
N ALA A 57 0.23 -4.36 9.16
CA ALA A 57 -0.06 -2.93 9.02
C ALA A 57 -0.57 -2.59 7.61
N ALA A 58 0.03 -3.19 6.58
CA ALA A 58 -0.37 -2.99 5.20
C ALA A 58 -1.78 -3.53 4.93
N ARG A 59 -2.10 -4.73 5.42
CA ARG A 59 -3.43 -5.33 5.26
C ARG A 59 -4.51 -4.58 6.04
N HIS A 60 -4.17 -4.06 7.21
CA HIS A 60 -5.05 -3.17 7.97
C HIS A 60 -5.31 -1.87 7.20
N ARG A 61 -4.28 -1.25 6.61
CA ARG A 61 -4.44 -0.05 5.77
C ARG A 61 -5.31 -0.32 4.55
N LEU A 62 -5.19 -1.48 3.90
CA LEU A 62 -6.07 -1.85 2.78
C LEU A 62 -7.52 -2.14 3.22
N SER A 63 -7.71 -2.63 4.43
CA SER A 63 -9.05 -2.90 4.99
C SER A 63 -9.74 -1.64 5.49
N GLY A 64 -8.95 -0.67 5.99
CA GLY A 64 -9.42 0.65 6.44
C GLY A 64 -9.52 1.68 5.31
N ALA A 65 -8.76 1.52 4.23
CA ALA A 65 -8.95 2.22 2.97
C ALA A 65 -10.15 1.63 2.25
N ARG A 66 -11.36 1.97 2.72
CA ARG A 66 -12.53 1.84 1.87
C ARG A 66 -12.28 2.63 0.57
N PRO A 67 -12.81 2.19 -0.58
CA PRO A 67 -12.60 2.82 -1.88
C PRO A 67 -13.19 4.25 -2.02
N GLU A 68 -13.60 4.88 -0.91
CA GLU A 68 -14.09 6.26 -0.85
C GLU A 68 -12.99 7.33 -0.78
N ASP A 69 -11.72 6.96 -0.54
CA ASP A 69 -10.57 7.89 -0.59
C ASP A 69 -10.12 8.27 -2.02
N ASP A 70 -10.87 7.86 -3.06
CA ASP A 70 -10.70 8.29 -4.46
C ASP A 70 -11.76 9.34 -4.88
N SER A 71 -12.45 9.97 -3.93
CA SER A 71 -13.41 11.06 -4.20
C SER A 71 -13.14 12.31 -3.39
N LEU A 72 -12.13 13.08 -3.80
CA LEU A 72 -12.21 14.55 -3.84
C LEU A 72 -11.27 15.08 -4.94
N LEU A 73 -11.56 14.70 -6.19
CA LEU A 73 -11.48 15.70 -7.26
C LEU A 73 -12.46 16.81 -6.86
N GLN A 74 -11.92 17.87 -6.27
CA GLN A 74 -12.64 19.09 -5.94
C GLN A 74 -13.06 19.77 -7.25
N ALA A 75 -14.11 19.24 -7.88
CA ALA A 75 -14.91 20.02 -8.80
C ALA A 75 -15.67 21.02 -7.93
N SER A 76 -15.06 22.20 -7.78
CA SER A 76 -15.70 23.39 -7.23
C SER A 76 -16.96 23.68 -8.03
N ALA A 77 -18.11 23.17 -7.58
CA ALA A 77 -19.41 23.69 -7.97
C ALA A 77 -19.59 25.04 -7.25
N PRO A 78 -19.83 26.15 -7.96
CA PRO A 78 -20.14 27.41 -7.30
C PRO A 78 -21.50 27.29 -6.61
N ALA A 79 -21.54 27.62 -5.33
CA ALA A 79 -22.77 27.78 -4.58
C ALA A 79 -23.58 28.95 -5.17
N GLU A 80 -24.67 28.64 -5.85
CA GLU A 80 -25.67 29.59 -6.29
C GLU A 80 -26.42 30.10 -5.06
N GLN A 81 -26.09 31.32 -4.63
CA GLN A 81 -26.71 31.97 -3.48
C GLN A 81 -28.12 32.45 -3.84
N SER A 82 -29.09 31.92 -3.10
CA SER A 82 -30.48 32.37 -3.01
C SER A 82 -30.56 33.86 -2.65
N SER A 83 -31.37 34.62 -3.39
CA SER A 83 -31.96 35.87 -2.89
C SER A 83 -33.38 36.00 -3.41
N GLY A 84 -34.32 35.60 -2.56
CA GLY A 84 -35.75 35.82 -2.72
C GLY A 84 -36.34 36.16 -1.36
N VAL A 85 -36.63 37.45 -1.15
CA VAL A 85 -37.76 38.08 -0.45
C VAL A 85 -37.49 39.58 -0.37
#